data_AF-A0AAD3CED5-F1
#
_entry.id   AF-A0AAD3CED5-F1
#
_cell.length_a   1.000
_cell.length_b   1.000
_cell.length_c   1.000
_cell.angle_alpha   90.00
_cell.angle_beta   90.00
_cell.angle_gamma   90.00
#
_symmetry.space_group_name_H-M   'P 1'
#
loop_
_entity.id
_entity.type
_entity.pdbx_description
1 polymer ?
#
loop_
_entity_poly.entity_id
_entity_poly.type
_entity_poly.pdbx_seq_one_letter_code
_entity_poly.pdbx_strand_id
1 'polypeptide(L)'
;MIGYWPLIHTIFREEKLFLLLKAGFEKHPNIGGLLFVKDDAEVNALDTIFNQFGTEKIMEILHPIFSPQNYYPILHHIFTKAPDHIPTFLNKFPWATQLRDHHGRSLQQAVLAAGPDIMNANNFLFPMLTDDQIREKDPITTLYPFAAMAVGEHADLEKSFYLLRRHPSVLERRSISSSTMVNIVTEKKRKRSDSIRSR
;
A
#
# COMPACT_ATOMS: atom_id res chain seq x y z
N MET A 1 -19.80 -13.71 -10.09
CA MET A 1 -19.39 -14.41 -8.86
C MET A 1 -20.58 -14.40 -7.92
N ILE A 2 -21.18 -15.57 -7.67
CA ILE A 2 -22.46 -15.70 -6.95
C ILE A 2 -22.15 -15.88 -5.45
N GLY A 3 -22.54 -14.91 -4.62
CA GLY A 3 -23.45 -15.17 -3.50
C GLY A 3 -22.96 -15.79 -2.17
N TYR A 4 -21.71 -15.66 -1.73
CA TYR A 4 -21.35 -16.02 -0.34
C TYR A 4 -21.73 -14.93 0.70
N TRP A 5 -22.19 -13.76 0.23
CA TRP A 5 -22.42 -12.55 1.02
C TRP A 5 -23.51 -12.63 2.11
N PRO A 6 -24.65 -13.32 1.92
CA PRO A 6 -25.69 -13.34 2.95
C PRO A 6 -25.27 -14.06 4.24
N LEU A 7 -24.22 -14.89 4.19
CA LEU A 7 -23.81 -15.74 5.30
C LEU A 7 -23.06 -14.97 6.39
N ILE A 8 -22.17 -14.02 6.05
CA ILE A 8 -21.39 -13.30 7.07
C ILE A 8 -22.28 -12.41 7.94
N HIS A 9 -23.38 -11.90 7.39
CA HIS A 9 -24.40 -11.15 8.14
C HIS A 9 -25.40 -12.06 8.88
N THR A 10 -25.35 -13.38 8.68
CA THR A 10 -26.23 -14.30 9.43
C THR A 10 -25.65 -14.56 10.83
N ILE A 11 -26.53 -14.56 11.82
CA ILE A 11 -26.27 -14.71 13.26
C ILE A 11 -25.49 -15.99 13.55
N PHE A 12 -24.16 -15.93 13.48
CA PHE A 12 -23.32 -17.03 13.95
C PHE A 12 -23.16 -16.92 15.46
N ARG A 13 -23.28 -18.05 16.17
CA ARG A 13 -22.75 -18.15 17.52
C ARG A 13 -21.23 -17.92 17.47
N GLU A 14 -20.69 -17.29 18.49
CA GLU A 14 -19.27 -16.88 18.58
C GLU A 14 -18.26 -17.97 18.18
N GLU A 15 -18.44 -19.20 18.66
CA GLU A 15 -17.56 -20.33 18.32
C GLU A 15 -17.51 -20.62 16.81
N LYS A 16 -18.65 -20.47 16.13
CA LYS A 16 -18.75 -20.65 14.68
C LYS A 16 -18.09 -19.49 13.93
N LEU A 17 -18.14 -18.28 14.48
CA LEU A 17 -17.47 -17.11 13.91
C LEU A 17 -15.94 -17.29 13.95
N PHE A 18 -15.36 -17.71 15.07
CA PHE A 18 -13.92 -18.00 15.14
C PHE A 18 -13.49 -19.05 14.12
N LEU A 19 -14.21 -20.18 14.06
CA LEU A 19 -13.93 -21.25 13.09
C LEU A 19 -14.04 -20.77 11.65
N LEU A 20 -15.07 -19.97 11.33
CA LEU A 20 -15.29 -19.41 10.00
C LEU A 20 -14.17 -18.44 9.61
N LEU A 21 -13.82 -17.51 10.51
CA LEU A 21 -12.74 -16.55 10.27
C LEU A 21 -11.42 -17.29 10.10
N LYS A 22 -11.07 -18.18 11.03
CA LYS A 22 -9.85 -18.97 10.96
C LYS A 22 -9.75 -19.75 9.66
N ALA A 23 -10.80 -20.53 9.30
CA ALA A 23 -10.82 -21.28 8.06
C ALA A 23 -10.76 -20.37 6.82
N GLY A 24 -11.45 -19.23 6.86
CA GLY A 24 -11.42 -18.21 5.81
C GLY A 24 -10.02 -17.67 5.56
N PHE A 25 -9.34 -17.20 6.61
CA PHE A 25 -7.98 -16.67 6.50
C PHE A 25 -6.94 -17.74 6.16
N GLU A 26 -7.07 -18.97 6.68
CA GLU A 26 -6.14 -20.07 6.41
C GLU A 26 -6.28 -20.65 4.99
N LYS A 27 -7.52 -20.82 4.50
CA LYS A 27 -7.78 -21.46 3.19
C LYS A 27 -7.90 -20.47 2.05
N HIS A 28 -8.33 -19.25 2.35
CA HIS A 28 -8.66 -18.22 1.38
C HIS A 28 -8.23 -16.84 1.90
N PRO A 29 -6.93 -16.57 2.05
CA PRO A 29 -6.43 -15.32 2.62
C PRO A 29 -7.06 -14.08 1.96
N ASN A 30 -7.32 -14.12 0.65
CA ASN A 30 -7.97 -13.03 -0.08
C ASN A 30 -9.40 -12.69 0.40
N ILE A 31 -10.09 -13.61 1.08
CA ILE A 31 -11.42 -13.39 1.68
C ILE A 31 -11.32 -12.47 2.90
N GLY A 32 -10.16 -12.41 3.55
CA GLY A 32 -9.95 -11.54 4.70
C GLY A 32 -10.24 -10.07 4.39
N GLY A 33 -9.97 -9.63 3.16
CA GLY A 33 -10.23 -8.26 2.71
C GLY A 33 -11.73 -7.93 2.71
N LEU A 34 -12.60 -8.93 2.60
CA LEU A 34 -14.05 -8.76 2.58
C LEU A 34 -14.62 -8.28 3.90
N LEU A 35 -13.93 -8.51 5.02
CA LEU A 35 -14.37 -7.97 6.32
C LEU A 35 -14.45 -6.44 6.31
N PHE A 36 -13.67 -5.80 5.46
CA PHE A 36 -13.53 -4.35 5.38
C PHE A 36 -14.29 -3.76 4.20
N VAL A 37 -14.87 -4.59 3.33
CA VAL A 37 -15.70 -4.11 2.23
C VAL A 37 -17.05 -3.68 2.79
N LYS A 38 -17.44 -2.44 2.47
CA LYS A 38 -18.75 -1.90 2.81
C LYS A 38 -19.82 -2.45 1.88
N ASP A 39 -21.00 -2.67 2.44
CA ASP A 39 -22.22 -2.97 1.69
C ASP A 39 -22.91 -1.69 1.17
N ASP A 40 -24.10 -1.85 0.58
CA ASP A 40 -24.92 -0.74 0.06
C ASP A 40 -25.40 0.22 1.17
N ALA A 41 -25.32 -0.19 2.44
CA ALA A 41 -25.65 0.62 3.60
C ALA A 41 -24.41 1.32 4.21
N GLU A 42 -23.26 1.27 3.51
CA GLU A 42 -21.97 1.81 3.97
C GLU A 42 -21.43 1.12 5.24
N VAL A 43 -21.92 -0.07 5.59
CA VAL A 43 -21.50 -0.84 6.76
C VAL A 43 -20.60 -1.98 6.31
N ASN A 44 -19.45 -2.14 6.96
CA ASN A 44 -18.60 -3.31 6.71
C ASN A 44 -18.91 -4.44 7.71
N ALA A 45 -18.53 -5.67 7.35
CA ALA A 45 -18.80 -6.84 8.19
C ALA A 45 -18.06 -6.76 9.55
N LEU A 46 -16.89 -6.13 9.60
CA LEU A 46 -16.15 -5.92 10.84
C LEU A 46 -16.95 -5.07 11.83
N ASP A 47 -17.57 -3.98 11.38
CA ASP A 47 -18.41 -3.10 12.22
C ASP A 47 -19.60 -3.87 12.79
N THR A 48 -20.25 -4.69 11.95
CA THR A 48 -21.36 -5.54 12.38
C THR A 48 -20.91 -6.50 13.49
N ILE A 49 -19.77 -7.15 13.29
CA ILE A 49 -19.20 -8.11 14.22
C ILE A 49 -18.75 -7.42 15.53
N PHE A 50 -18.13 -6.24 15.45
CA PHE A 50 -17.75 -5.44 16.61
C PHE A 50 -18.97 -4.98 17.41
N ASN A 51 -20.03 -4.50 16.75
CA ASN A 51 -21.26 -4.09 17.41
C ASN A 51 -21.98 -5.26 18.10
N GLN A 52 -21.93 -6.45 17.49
CA GLN A 52 -22.62 -7.63 18.03
C GLN A 52 -21.87 -8.28 19.20
N PHE A 53 -20.54 -8.38 19.14
CA PHE A 53 -19.75 -9.18 20.09
C PHE A 53 -18.78 -8.36 20.94
N GLY A 54 -18.56 -7.10 20.62
CA GLY A 54 -17.59 -6.22 21.27
C GLY A 54 -16.20 -6.28 20.62
N THR A 55 -15.56 -5.12 20.48
CA THR A 55 -14.25 -4.98 19.84
C THR A 55 -13.16 -5.82 20.50
N GLU A 56 -13.02 -5.78 21.83
CA GLU A 56 -11.97 -6.50 22.55
C GLU A 56 -12.00 -8.00 22.26
N LYS A 57 -13.19 -8.58 22.35
CA LYS A 57 -13.45 -10.00 22.13
C LYS A 57 -13.13 -10.45 20.71
N ILE A 58 -13.52 -9.66 19.71
CA ILE A 58 -13.18 -9.96 18.32
C ILE A 58 -11.69 -9.80 18.07
N MET A 59 -11.02 -8.84 18.72
CA MET A 59 -9.57 -8.70 18.63
C MET A 59 -8.83 -9.88 19.30
N GLU A 60 -9.38 -10.49 20.35
CA GLU A 60 -8.87 -11.75 20.91
C GLU A 60 -8.99 -12.93 19.94
N ILE A 61 -10.10 -13.00 19.19
CA ILE A 61 -10.34 -14.00 18.14
C ILE A 61 -9.38 -13.81 16.95
N LEU A 62 -9.19 -12.56 16.51
CA LEU A 62 -8.35 -12.23 15.36
C LEU A 62 -6.85 -12.36 15.67
N HIS A 63 -6.44 -12.12 16.92
CA HIS A 63 -5.02 -12.16 17.31
C HIS A 63 -4.29 -13.46 16.99
N PRO A 64 -4.81 -14.67 17.31
CA PRO A 64 -4.14 -15.92 16.93
C PRO A 64 -4.24 -16.25 15.44
N ILE A 65 -5.19 -15.63 14.71
CA ILE A 65 -5.33 -15.81 13.26
C ILE A 65 -4.24 -15.01 12.53
N PHE A 66 -4.05 -13.76 12.93
CA PHE A 66 -3.01 -12.89 12.41
C PHE A 66 -1.71 -13.09 13.18
N SER A 67 -0.77 -13.82 12.57
CA SER A 67 0.55 -14.02 13.14
C SER A 67 1.62 -13.45 12.20
N PRO A 68 2.79 -13.05 12.71
CA PRO A 68 3.93 -12.67 11.86
C PRO A 68 4.35 -13.77 10.87
N GLN A 69 4.02 -15.04 11.16
CA GLN A 69 4.28 -16.18 10.29
C GLN A 69 3.27 -16.28 9.14
N ASN A 70 2.06 -15.79 9.35
CA ASN A 70 0.99 -15.71 8.35
C ASN A 70 0.96 -14.29 7.81
N TYR A 71 1.74 -14.04 6.74
CA TYR A 71 1.95 -12.74 6.05
C TYR A 71 0.65 -12.13 5.47
N TYR A 72 -0.33 -11.86 6.33
CA TYR A 72 -1.58 -11.27 5.96
C TYR A 72 -1.49 -9.75 6.13
N PRO A 73 -1.57 -8.95 5.04
CA PRO A 73 -1.38 -7.50 5.06
C PRO A 73 -2.60 -6.78 5.65
N ILE A 74 -2.96 -7.10 6.89
CA ILE A 74 -4.18 -6.62 7.55
C ILE A 74 -4.26 -5.10 7.57
N LEU A 75 -3.14 -4.43 7.86
CA LEU A 75 -3.11 -2.97 7.92
C LEU A 75 -3.35 -2.34 6.55
N HIS A 76 -2.91 -2.96 5.45
CA HIS A 76 -3.19 -2.44 4.11
C HIS A 76 -4.70 -2.39 3.85
N HIS A 77 -5.44 -3.41 4.31
CA HIS A 77 -6.90 -3.39 4.20
C HIS A 77 -7.54 -2.36 5.15
N ILE A 78 -7.10 -2.29 6.41
CA ILE A 78 -7.64 -1.33 7.38
C ILE A 78 -7.44 0.11 6.90
N PHE A 79 -6.22 0.48 6.50
CA PHE A 79 -5.92 1.83 6.04
C PHE A 79 -6.68 2.23 4.78
N THR A 80 -7.02 1.27 3.91
CA THR A 80 -7.66 1.56 2.62
C THR A 80 -9.17 1.41 2.62
N LYS A 81 -9.73 0.63 3.55
CA LYS A 81 -11.16 0.27 3.54
C LYS A 81 -11.90 0.56 4.84
N ALA A 82 -11.19 0.60 5.97
CA ALA A 82 -11.81 0.80 7.28
C ALA A 82 -10.92 1.68 8.19
N PRO A 83 -10.63 2.94 7.79
CA PRO A 83 -9.64 3.78 8.45
C PRO A 83 -10.00 4.12 9.91
N ASP A 84 -11.28 4.09 10.28
CA ASP A 84 -11.72 4.33 11.66
C ASP A 84 -11.16 3.31 12.66
N HIS A 85 -10.76 2.13 12.17
CA HIS A 85 -10.18 1.06 13.00
C HIS A 85 -8.65 1.08 13.06
N ILE A 86 -7.98 2.06 12.42
CA ILE A 86 -6.52 2.18 12.40
C ILE A 86 -5.92 2.12 13.82
N PRO A 87 -6.38 2.91 14.82
CA PRO A 87 -5.77 2.88 16.15
C PRO A 87 -5.83 1.50 16.81
N THR A 88 -6.98 0.83 16.68
CA THR A 88 -7.24 -0.50 17.26
C THR A 88 -6.32 -1.54 16.65
N PHE A 89 -6.19 -1.57 15.31
CA PHE A 89 -5.37 -2.55 14.61
C PHE A 89 -3.88 -2.25 14.69
N LEU A 90 -3.45 -0.98 14.67
CA LEU A 90 -2.05 -0.63 14.86
C LEU A 90 -1.54 -1.03 16.24
N ASN A 91 -2.35 -0.82 17.29
CA ASN A 91 -1.98 -1.20 18.65
C ASN A 91 -1.87 -2.74 18.78
N LYS A 92 -2.81 -3.48 18.18
CA LYS A 92 -2.82 -4.96 18.28
C LYS A 92 -1.79 -5.64 17.37
N PHE A 93 -1.53 -5.07 16.19
CA PHE A 93 -0.69 -5.68 15.14
C PHE A 93 0.40 -4.71 14.62
N PRO A 94 1.25 -4.15 15.49
CA PRO A 94 2.26 -3.17 15.07
C PRO A 94 3.27 -3.77 14.07
N TRP A 95 3.54 -5.08 14.18
CA TRP A 95 4.41 -5.83 13.27
C TRP A 95 3.90 -5.84 11.83
N ALA A 96 2.58 -5.71 11.61
CA ALA A 96 1.99 -5.77 10.28
C ALA A 96 2.35 -4.54 9.41
N THR A 97 2.91 -3.48 10.01
CA THR A 97 3.35 -2.27 9.29
C THR A 97 4.49 -2.53 8.31
N GLN A 98 5.26 -3.59 8.54
CA GLN A 98 6.40 -3.99 7.72
C GLN A 98 6.01 -4.98 6.61
N LEU A 99 4.75 -5.44 6.59
CA LEU A 99 4.30 -6.37 5.58
C LEU A 99 4.15 -5.71 4.22
N ARG A 100 4.17 -6.57 3.20
CA ARG A 100 3.89 -6.21 1.81
C ARG A 100 2.51 -6.76 1.46
N ASP A 101 1.73 -6.03 0.68
CA ASP A 101 0.50 -6.61 0.13
C ASP A 101 0.79 -7.67 -0.96
N HIS A 102 -0.27 -8.26 -1.52
CA HIS A 102 -0.17 -9.25 -2.59
C HIS A 102 0.47 -8.73 -3.88
N HIS A 103 0.59 -7.41 -4.04
CA HIS A 103 1.29 -6.76 -5.14
C HIS A 103 2.74 -6.39 -4.79
N GLY A 104 3.19 -6.67 -3.57
CA GLY A 104 4.51 -6.27 -3.09
C GLY A 104 4.58 -4.82 -2.60
N ARG A 105 3.44 -4.15 -2.39
CA ARG A 105 3.41 -2.76 -1.95
C ARG A 105 3.66 -2.64 -0.45
N SER A 106 4.44 -1.65 -0.06
CA SER A 106 4.45 -1.19 1.33
C SER A 106 3.08 -0.62 1.72
N LEU A 107 2.84 -0.46 3.02
CA LEU A 107 1.60 0.14 3.52
C LEU A 107 1.33 1.51 2.89
N GLN A 108 2.36 2.37 2.79
CA GLN A 108 2.24 3.71 2.23
C GLN A 108 1.96 3.69 0.73
N GLN A 109 2.56 2.75 -0.02
CA GLN A 109 2.27 2.56 -1.44
C GLN A 109 0.82 2.07 -1.66
N ALA A 110 0.31 1.17 -0.82
CA ALA A 110 -1.08 0.75 -0.90
C ALA A 110 -2.06 1.89 -0.59
N VAL A 111 -1.76 2.74 0.40
CA VAL A 111 -2.53 3.95 0.70
C VAL A 111 -2.55 4.91 -0.49
N LEU A 112 -1.40 5.15 -1.14
CA LEU A 112 -1.33 5.99 -2.33
C LEU A 112 -2.13 5.40 -3.50
N ALA A 113 -2.00 4.09 -3.72
CA ALA A 113 -2.70 3.40 -4.80
C ALA A 113 -4.21 3.31 -4.58
N ALA A 114 -4.68 3.42 -3.33
CA ALA A 114 -6.11 3.45 -3.00
C ALA A 114 -6.79 4.78 -3.36
N GLY A 115 -5.99 5.82 -3.63
CA GLY A 115 -6.47 7.09 -4.15
C GLY A 115 -6.35 8.28 -3.19
N PRO A 116 -6.69 9.48 -3.67
CA PRO A 116 -6.43 10.75 -2.99
C PRO A 116 -7.19 10.90 -1.68
N ASP A 117 -8.45 10.43 -1.61
CA ASP A 117 -9.25 10.52 -0.38
C ASP A 117 -8.64 9.71 0.76
N ILE A 118 -8.24 8.48 0.45
CA ILE A 118 -7.57 7.57 1.39
C ILE A 118 -6.20 8.12 1.78
N MET A 119 -5.43 8.65 0.82
CA MET A 119 -4.15 9.31 1.11
C MET A 119 -4.32 10.50 2.05
N ASN A 120 -5.35 11.34 1.85
CA ASN A 120 -5.59 12.53 2.65
C ASN A 120 -6.05 12.18 4.07
N ALA A 121 -6.90 11.16 4.23
CA ALA A 121 -7.27 10.63 5.53
C ALA A 121 -6.06 10.08 6.32
N ASN A 122 -5.01 9.64 5.61
CA ASN A 122 -3.81 9.04 6.18
C ASN A 122 -2.56 9.91 5.97
N ASN A 123 -2.72 11.23 5.95
CA ASN A 123 -1.65 12.18 5.61
C ASN A 123 -0.39 12.05 6.48
N PHE A 124 -0.52 11.60 7.72
CA PHE A 124 0.55 11.45 8.70
C PHE A 124 1.59 10.39 8.31
N LEU A 125 1.26 9.46 7.41
CA LEU A 125 2.18 8.41 6.96
C LEU A 125 3.35 8.93 6.12
N PHE A 126 3.15 10.05 5.41
CA PHE A 126 4.08 10.50 4.37
C PHE A 126 5.24 11.35 4.88
N PRO A 127 5.05 12.26 5.85
CA PRO A 127 6.17 12.98 6.47
C PRO A 127 7.19 12.07 7.14
N MET A 128 6.81 10.84 7.50
CA MET A 128 7.70 9.89 8.18
C MET A 128 8.43 8.92 7.23
N LEU A 129 8.25 9.04 5.92
CA LEU A 129 8.95 8.19 4.97
C LEU A 129 10.47 8.39 5.07
N THR A 130 11.20 7.28 5.05
CA THR A 130 12.67 7.27 4.94
C THR A 130 13.12 7.49 3.50
N ASP A 131 14.39 7.86 3.31
CA ASP A 131 15.02 8.02 2.00
C ASP A 131 14.82 6.78 1.10
N ASP A 132 14.98 5.59 1.68
CA ASP A 132 14.84 4.33 0.96
C ASP A 132 13.40 4.08 0.56
N GLN A 133 12.44 4.40 1.42
CA GLN A 133 11.01 4.29 1.09
C GLN A 133 10.59 5.32 0.02
N ILE A 134 11.18 6.52 0.02
CA ILE A 134 10.92 7.55 -1.01
C ILE A 134 11.52 7.14 -2.36
N ARG A 135 12.62 6.37 -2.35
CA ARG A 135 13.24 5.80 -3.55
C ARG A 135 12.58 4.51 -4.02
N GLU A 136 11.79 3.87 -3.16
CA GLU A 136 11.11 2.64 -3.50
C GLU A 136 9.96 2.91 -4.48
N LYS A 137 10.05 2.32 -5.67
CA LYS A 137 8.98 2.41 -6.67
C LYS A 137 7.86 1.47 -6.32
N ASP A 138 6.63 1.92 -6.58
CA ASP A 138 5.47 1.04 -6.54
C ASP A 138 5.66 -0.09 -7.56
N PRO A 139 5.56 -1.36 -7.15
CA PRO A 139 5.85 -2.51 -8.02
C PRO A 139 4.89 -2.64 -9.21
N ILE A 140 3.71 -2.02 -9.15
CA ILE A 140 2.68 -2.12 -10.21
C ILE A 140 2.78 -0.93 -11.17
N THR A 141 2.79 0.29 -10.64
CA THR A 141 2.77 1.53 -11.42
C THR A 141 4.17 2.01 -11.81
N THR A 142 5.21 1.50 -11.15
CA THR A 142 6.62 1.91 -11.29
C THR A 142 6.91 3.37 -10.91
N LEU A 143 5.92 4.03 -10.28
CA LEU A 143 6.03 5.41 -9.82
C LEU A 143 6.73 5.49 -8.47
N TYR A 144 7.47 6.57 -8.27
CA TYR A 144 7.93 6.96 -6.93
C TYR A 144 6.76 7.53 -6.11
N PRO A 145 6.80 7.52 -4.77
CA PRO A 145 5.73 8.07 -3.94
C PRO A 145 5.37 9.51 -4.27
N PHE A 146 6.36 10.39 -4.47
CA PHE A 146 6.10 11.79 -4.85
C PHE A 146 5.46 11.91 -6.25
N ALA A 147 5.79 11.00 -7.17
CA ALA A 147 5.19 11.00 -8.51
C ALA A 147 3.76 10.46 -8.45
N ALA A 148 3.51 9.42 -7.65
CA ALA A 148 2.17 8.90 -7.41
C ALA A 148 1.24 9.97 -6.81
N MET A 149 1.73 10.79 -5.86
CA MET A 149 0.99 11.92 -5.30
C MET A 149 0.67 13.02 -6.32
N ALA A 150 1.50 13.17 -7.35
CA ALA A 150 1.35 14.20 -8.38
C ALA A 150 0.45 13.77 -9.55
N VAL A 151 -0.04 12.52 -9.55
CA VAL A 151 -0.85 11.96 -10.65
C VAL A 151 -2.32 11.90 -10.24
N GLY A 152 -3.19 12.31 -11.16
CA GLY A 152 -4.66 12.24 -10.99
C GLY A 152 -5.32 13.60 -10.80
N GLU A 153 -6.65 13.58 -10.72
CA GLU A 153 -7.50 14.77 -10.62
C GLU A 153 -7.35 15.51 -9.28
N HIS A 154 -6.92 14.81 -8.23
CA HIS A 154 -6.70 15.35 -6.89
C HIS A 154 -5.23 15.24 -6.46
N ALA A 155 -4.32 15.57 -7.38
CA ALA A 155 -2.88 15.56 -7.11
C ALA A 155 -2.51 16.49 -5.94
N ASP A 156 -1.72 15.97 -4.98
CA ASP A 156 -1.17 16.73 -3.87
C ASP A 156 0.26 17.18 -4.19
N LEU A 157 0.33 18.31 -4.91
CA LEU A 157 1.60 18.87 -5.35
C LEU A 157 2.46 19.35 -4.18
N GLU A 158 1.86 19.81 -3.09
CA GLU A 158 2.60 20.29 -1.92
C GLU A 158 3.38 19.13 -1.27
N LYS A 159 2.70 18.01 -0.98
CA LYS A 159 3.36 16.82 -0.44
C LYS A 159 4.35 16.22 -1.43
N SER A 160 4.01 16.21 -2.72
CA SER A 160 4.93 15.77 -3.77
C SER A 160 6.23 16.58 -3.74
N PHE A 161 6.15 17.91 -3.72
CA PHE A 161 7.31 18.79 -3.61
C PHE A 161 8.05 18.65 -2.28
N TYR A 162 7.35 18.46 -1.18
CA TYR A 162 7.96 18.21 0.13
C TYR A 162 8.83 16.93 0.10
N LEU A 163 8.30 15.81 -0.40
CA LEU A 163 9.07 14.57 -0.53
C LEU A 163 10.24 14.72 -1.49
N LEU A 164 10.05 15.46 -2.59
CA LEU A 164 11.09 15.70 -3.57
C LEU A 164 12.24 16.56 -3.00
N ARG A 165 11.92 17.59 -2.21
CA ARG A 165 12.90 18.45 -1.54
C ARG A 165 13.75 17.69 -0.53
N ARG A 166 13.18 16.68 0.13
CA ARG A 166 13.93 15.82 1.05
C ARG A 166 14.92 14.91 0.34
N HIS A 167 14.65 14.50 -0.91
CA HIS A 167 15.51 13.62 -1.69
C HIS A 167 15.78 14.13 -3.12
N PRO A 168 16.53 15.23 -3.27
CA PRO A 168 16.86 15.79 -4.59
C PRO A 168 17.64 14.79 -5.46
N SER A 169 18.38 13.85 -4.87
CA SER A 169 19.15 12.82 -5.57
C SER A 169 18.31 11.94 -6.52
N VAL A 170 16.99 11.85 -6.31
CA VAL A 170 16.11 11.10 -7.21
C VAL A 170 16.00 11.79 -8.59
N LEU A 171 16.19 13.11 -8.65
CA LEU A 171 16.25 13.88 -9.90
C LEU A 171 17.60 13.76 -10.61
N GLU A 172 18.68 13.63 -9.85
CA GLU A 172 20.06 13.68 -10.36
C GLU A 172 20.43 12.46 -11.22
N ARG A 173 19.79 11.30 -11.03
CA ARG A 173 20.09 10.11 -11.88
C ARG A 173 19.70 10.29 -13.36
N ARG A 174 18.87 11.27 -13.71
CA ARG A 174 18.55 11.57 -15.13
C ARG A 174 19.66 12.34 -15.85
N SER A 175 20.49 13.11 -15.14
CA SER A 175 21.53 13.92 -15.77
C SER A 175 22.73 13.08 -16.25
N ILE A 176 23.07 12.00 -15.53
CA ILE A 176 24.21 11.14 -15.87
C ILE A 176 23.94 10.36 -17.18
N SER A 177 22.73 9.84 -17.38
CA SER A 177 22.33 9.15 -18.62
C SER A 177 22.43 10.05 -19.86
N SER A 178 22.08 11.33 -19.71
CA SER A 178 22.19 12.33 -20.79
C SER A 178 23.65 12.71 -21.07
N SER A 179 24.50 12.85 -20.04
CA SER A 179 25.93 13.12 -20.23
C SER A 179 26.68 11.95 -20.87
N THR A 180 26.30 10.72 -20.56
CA THR A 180 26.93 9.53 -21.18
C THR A 180 26.56 9.43 -22.66
N MET A 181 25.34 9.77 -23.06
CA MET A 181 24.97 9.86 -24.49
C MET A 181 25.71 10.99 -25.21
N VAL A 182 25.84 12.18 -24.60
CA VAL A 182 26.61 13.29 -25.19
C VAL A 182 28.08 12.91 -25.38
N ASN A 183 28.69 12.26 -24.38
CA ASN A 183 30.08 11.82 -24.46
C ASN A 183 30.28 10.78 -25.58
N ILE A 184 29.40 9.78 -25.71
CA ILE A 184 29.44 8.78 -26.79
C ILE A 184 29.29 9.43 -28.18
N VAL A 185 28.43 10.45 -28.32
CA VAL A 185 28.24 11.18 -29.59
C VAL A 185 29.47 12.04 -29.92
N THR A 186 30.09 12.69 -28.93
CA THR A 186 31.31 13.48 -29.14
C THR A 186 32.52 12.60 -29.48
N GLU A 187 32.64 11.41 -28.90
CA GLU A 187 33.73 10.47 -29.17
C GLU A 187 33.61 9.82 -30.56
N LYS A 188 32.38 9.51 -31.01
CA LYS A 188 32.11 9.07 -32.39
C LYS A 188 32.41 10.16 -33.42
N LYS A 189 32.14 11.44 -33.12
CA LYS A 189 32.49 12.56 -34.01
C LYS A 189 34.00 12.75 -34.13
N ARG A 190 34.74 12.67 -33.02
CA ARG A 190 36.23 12.76 -33.03
C ARG A 190 36.87 11.62 -33.84
N LYS A 191 36.43 10.37 -33.68
CA LYS A 191 36.97 9.24 -34.45
C LYS A 191 36.66 9.33 -35.96
N ARG A 192 35.56 9.97 -36.36
CA ARG A 192 35.25 10.22 -37.78
C ARG A 192 36.07 11.35 -38.40
N SER A 193 36.41 12.40 -37.64
CA SER A 193 37.28 13.48 -38.15
C SER A 193 38.72 13.03 -38.33
N ASP A 194 39.20 12.08 -37.51
CA ASP A 194 40.57 11.58 -37.60
C ASP A 194 40.75 10.56 -38.75
N SER A 195 39.69 9.84 -39.14
CA SER A 195 39.74 8.91 -40.28
C SER A 195 39.64 9.59 -41.66
N ILE A 196 39.29 10.88 -41.71
CA ILE A 196 39.19 11.66 -42.95
C ILE A 196 40.52 12.38 -43.25
N ARG A 197 41.37 12.59 -42.23
CA ARG A 197 42.70 13.22 -42.40
C ARG A 197 43.84 12.23 -42.69
N SER A 198 43.58 10.93 -42.68
CA SER A 198 44.58 9.88 -42.91
C SER A 198 44.41 9.12 -44.23
N ARG A 199 43.73 9.72 -45.21
CA ARG A 199 43.69 9.25 -46.61
C ARG A 199 44.25 10.29 -47.55
#